data_AF-A0A3D3CRJ8-F1
#
_entry.id   AF-A0A3D3CRJ8-F1
#
_cell.length_a   1.000
_cell.length_b   1.000
_cell.length_c   1.000
_cell.angle_alpha   90.00
_cell.angle_beta   90.00
_cell.angle_gamma   90.00
#
_symmetry.space_group_name_H-M   'P 1'
#
loop_
_entity.id
_entity.type
_entity.pdbx_description
1 polymer ?
#
loop_
_entity_poly.entity_id
_entity_poly.type
_entity_poly.pdbx_seq_one_letter_code
_entity_poly.pdbx_strand_id
1 'polypeptide(L)'
;MKTIKGPGIFLAQFMGDEAPFNTLASICRWAASLGYAGVQIPSWDARCIDLKKAAESKTYAEEIKGIVQSAGLEITELSTHLQGQLVAVHPAYDEL
;
A
#
# COMPACT_ATOMS: atom_id res chain seq x y z
N MET A 1 -14.50 -21.35 -6.33
CA MET A 1 -13.46 -20.92 -5.36
C MET A 1 -12.03 -21.40 -5.70
N LYS A 2 -11.74 -21.95 -6.89
CA LYS A 2 -10.37 -22.42 -7.23
C LYS A 2 -9.36 -21.28 -7.52
N THR A 3 -9.83 -20.03 -7.60
CA THR A 3 -9.03 -18.86 -8.01
C THR A 3 -8.72 -17.87 -6.88
N ILE A 4 -9.32 -18.04 -5.70
CA ILE A 4 -9.06 -17.18 -4.54
C ILE A 4 -7.73 -17.59 -3.93
N LYS A 5 -6.77 -16.66 -3.89
CA LYS A 5 -5.37 -16.93 -3.47
C LYS A 5 -5.10 -16.69 -1.98
N GLY A 6 -6.05 -16.08 -1.26
CA GLY A 6 -5.92 -15.77 0.16
C GLY A 6 -6.45 -14.38 0.50
N PRO A 7 -6.42 -13.99 1.78
CA PRO A 7 -6.89 -12.69 2.23
C PRO A 7 -5.90 -11.57 1.87
N GLY A 8 -6.43 -10.45 1.39
CA GLY A 8 -5.69 -9.21 1.19
C GLY A 8 -5.94 -8.22 2.32
N ILE A 9 -4.99 -7.31 2.56
CA ILE A 9 -5.14 -6.21 3.52
C ILE A 9 -4.79 -4.87 2.88
N PHE A 10 -5.54 -3.84 3.24
CA PHE A 10 -5.23 -2.48 2.84
C PHE A 10 -4.33 -1.78 3.86
N LEU A 11 -3.08 -1.51 3.49
CA LEU A 11 -2.08 -1.00 4.43
C LEU A 11 -2.40 0.40 4.97
N ALA A 12 -3.07 1.26 4.20
CA ALA A 12 -3.35 2.64 4.59
C ALA A 12 -4.15 2.76 5.91
N GLN A 13 -4.95 1.75 6.24
CA GLN A 13 -5.74 1.72 7.46
C GLN A 13 -4.89 1.62 8.73
N PHE A 14 -3.61 1.25 8.58
CA PHE A 14 -2.72 0.94 9.70
C PHE A 14 -1.46 1.80 9.71
N MET A 15 -1.08 2.41 8.59
CA MET A 15 0.14 3.22 8.49
C MET A 15 0.19 4.31 9.56
N GLY A 16 1.34 4.44 10.21
CA GLY A 16 1.59 5.40 11.29
C GLY A 16 3.07 5.69 11.42
N ASP A 17 3.45 6.50 12.40
CA ASP A 17 4.85 6.93 12.54
C ASP A 17 5.70 5.96 13.37
N GLU A 18 5.05 5.03 14.07
CA GLU A 18 5.68 4.04 14.95
C GLU A 18 5.74 2.64 14.33
N ALA A 19 6.75 1.87 14.70
CA ALA A 19 6.88 0.48 14.28
C ALA A 19 5.74 -0.39 14.88
N PRO A 20 5.24 -1.40 14.14
CA PRO A 20 5.68 -1.85 12.81
C PRO A 20 5.05 -1.10 11.63
N PHE A 21 4.30 -0.02 11.86
CA PHE A 21 3.43 0.62 10.87
C PHE A 21 4.08 1.77 10.09
N ASN A 22 5.37 2.01 10.31
CA ASN A 22 6.10 3.17 9.79
C ASN A 22 6.93 2.91 8.54
N THR A 23 7.06 1.65 8.11
CA THR A 23 7.75 1.29 6.86
C THR A 23 7.04 0.13 6.16
N LEU A 24 7.15 0.07 4.83
CA LEU A 24 6.61 -1.05 4.04
C LEU A 24 7.12 -2.42 4.53
N ALA A 25 8.42 -2.52 4.82
CA ALA A 25 9.01 -3.81 5.21
C ALA A 25 8.49 -4.32 6.56
N SER A 26 8.37 -3.43 7.56
CA SER A 26 7.88 -3.81 8.89
C SER A 26 6.40 -4.15 8.88
N ILE A 27 5.57 -3.40 8.15
CA ILE A 27 4.14 -3.65 8.11
C ILE A 27 3.81 -4.91 7.30
N CYS A 28 4.58 -5.22 6.24
CA CYS A 28 4.45 -6.49 5.52
C CYS A 28 4.77 -7.69 6.41
N ARG A 29 5.81 -7.64 7.25
CA ARG A 29 6.10 -8.71 8.21
C ARG A 29 4.96 -8.89 9.23
N TRP A 30 4.40 -7.79 9.71
CA TRP A 30 3.23 -7.82 10.59
C TRP A 30 2.01 -8.45 9.89
N ALA A 31 1.68 -8.04 8.67
CA ALA A 31 0.57 -8.59 7.91
C ALA A 31 0.74 -10.11 7.65
N ALA A 32 1.95 -10.54 7.27
CA ALA A 32 2.26 -11.95 7.08
C ALA A 32 2.07 -12.75 8.38
N SER A 33 2.46 -12.20 9.54
CA SER A 33 2.28 -12.85 10.85
C SER A 33 0.81 -13.09 11.22
N LEU A 34 -0.12 -12.34 10.61
CA LEU A 34 -1.57 -12.49 10.79
C LEU A 34 -2.23 -13.42 9.75
N GLY A 35 -1.45 -13.98 8.82
CA GLY A 35 -1.94 -14.90 7.79
C GLY A 35 -2.48 -14.24 6.53
N TYR A 36 -2.18 -12.95 6.30
CA TYR A 36 -2.46 -12.32 5.01
C TYR A 36 -1.60 -12.91 3.90
N ALA A 37 -2.14 -12.93 2.67
CA ALA A 37 -1.45 -13.41 1.47
C ALA A 37 -1.14 -12.27 0.48
N GLY A 38 -1.82 -11.13 0.62
CA GLY A 38 -1.60 -9.99 -0.25
C GLY A 38 -1.80 -8.64 0.44
N VAL A 39 -1.19 -7.61 -0.12
CA VAL A 39 -1.26 -6.23 0.36
C VAL A 39 -1.66 -5.27 -0.76
N GLN A 40 -2.59 -4.36 -0.43
CA GLN A 40 -2.91 -3.20 -1.24
C GLN A 40 -2.05 -2.02 -0.77
N ILE A 41 -1.30 -1.42 -1.69
CA ILE A 41 -0.37 -0.33 -1.40
C ILE A 41 -1.07 1.02 -1.57
N PRO A 42 -1.09 1.91 -0.56
CA PRO A 42 -1.48 3.32 -0.74
C PRO A 42 -0.47 4.05 -1.61
N SER A 43 -0.90 4.44 -2.81
CA SER A 43 -0.01 5.11 -3.78
C SER A 43 0.39 6.54 -3.40
N TRP A 44 -0.25 7.13 -2.40
CA TRP A 44 0.05 8.48 -1.90
C TRP A 44 0.98 8.48 -0.68
N ASP A 45 1.15 7.34 0.01
CA ASP A 45 1.93 7.28 1.24
C ASP A 45 3.39 6.98 0.93
N ALA A 46 4.26 7.98 1.10
CA ALA A 46 5.69 7.87 0.82
C ALA A 46 6.42 6.85 1.71
N ARG A 47 5.84 6.43 2.85
CA ARG A 47 6.37 5.33 3.69
C ARG A 47 6.20 3.98 2.99
N CYS A 48 5.26 3.88 2.06
CA CYS A 48 4.96 2.68 1.28
C CYS A 48 5.62 2.72 -0.10
N ILE A 49 5.48 3.82 -0.83
CA ILE A 49 5.93 3.91 -2.22
C ILE A 49 6.18 5.37 -2.64
N ASP A 50 7.25 5.60 -3.39
CA ASP A 50 7.40 6.79 -4.24
C ASP A 50 6.77 6.48 -5.61
N LEU A 51 5.53 6.92 -5.81
CA LEU A 51 4.76 6.59 -7.01
C LEU A 51 5.43 7.10 -8.29
N LYS A 52 6.04 8.28 -8.26
CA LYS A 52 6.69 8.85 -9.43
C LYS A 52 7.92 8.02 -9.79
N LYS A 53 8.76 7.70 -8.80
CA LYS A 53 9.94 6.86 -9.02
C LYS A 53 9.55 5.46 -9.50
N ALA A 54 8.45 4.90 -9.01
CA ALA A 54 7.92 3.62 -9.50
C ALA A 54 7.48 3.68 -10.97
N ALA A 55 6.94 4.81 -11.42
CA ALA A 55 6.59 5.01 -12.84
C ALA A 55 7.83 5.19 -13.74
N GLU A 56 8.88 5.81 -13.23
CA GLU A 56 10.07 6.17 -14.01
C GLU A 56 11.22 5.13 -13.93
N SER A 57 11.18 4.22 -12.94
CA SER A 57 12.23 3.23 -12.71
C SER A 57 11.67 1.83 -12.46
N LYS A 58 11.86 0.96 -13.44
CA LYS A 58 11.55 -0.48 -13.30
C LYS A 58 12.29 -1.11 -12.14
N THR A 59 13.57 -0.77 -11.94
CA THR A 59 14.37 -1.29 -10.83
C THR A 59 13.72 -0.99 -9.49
N TYR A 60 13.27 0.25 -9.28
CA TYR A 60 12.59 0.63 -8.04
C TYR A 60 11.25 -0.09 -7.86
N ALA A 61 10.48 -0.28 -8.93
CA ALA A 61 9.25 -1.08 -8.86
C ALA A 61 9.52 -2.54 -8.45
N GLU A 62 10.59 -3.15 -8.98
CA GLU A 62 11.00 -4.51 -8.57
C GLU A 62 11.56 -4.55 -7.15
N GLU A 63 12.24 -3.50 -6.67
CA GLU A 63 12.67 -3.38 -5.26
C GLU A 63 11.46 -3.37 -4.31
N ILE A 64 10.45 -2.55 -4.60
CA ILE A 64 9.21 -2.50 -3.82
C ILE A 64 8.51 -3.85 -3.80
N LYS A 65 8.39 -4.48 -4.97
CA LYS A 65 7.84 -5.84 -5.08
C LYS A 65 8.68 -6.84 -4.26
N GLY A 66 10.00 -6.76 -4.34
CA GLY A 66 10.93 -7.60 -3.59
C GLY A 66 10.77 -7.46 -2.07
N ILE A 67 10.55 -6.25 -1.56
CA ILE A 67 10.27 -6.01 -0.13
C ILE A 67 9.01 -6.77 0.30
N VAL A 68 7.91 -6.66 -0.46
CA VAL A 68 6.64 -7.34 -0.14
C VAL A 68 6.81 -8.86 -0.21
N GLN A 69 7.46 -9.36 -1.27
CA GLN A 69 7.70 -10.79 -1.46
C GLN A 69 8.66 -11.39 -0.43
N SER A 70 9.58 -10.59 0.13
CA SER A 70 10.46 -11.04 1.22
C SER A 70 9.70 -11.41 2.50
N ALA A 71 8.48 -10.88 2.68
CA ALA A 71 7.58 -11.25 3.76
C ALA A 71 6.61 -12.39 3.37
N GLY A 72 6.71 -12.95 2.16
CA GLY A 72 5.81 -13.99 1.65
C GLY A 72 4.45 -13.46 1.18
N LEU A 73 4.34 -12.15 0.92
CA LEU A 73 3.13 -11.49 0.47
C LEU A 73 3.20 -11.14 -1.03
N GLU A 74 2.05 -10.93 -1.65
CA GLU A 74 1.95 -10.38 -3.01
C GLU A 74 1.32 -8.98 -3.01
N ILE A 75 1.77 -8.12 -3.92
CA ILE A 75 1.07 -6.84 -4.18
C ILE A 75 -0.20 -7.18 -4.96
N THR A 76 -1.36 -6.87 -4.39
CA THR A 76 -2.66 -7.11 -5.06
C THR A 76 -3.00 -5.96 -6.00
N GLU A 77 -2.77 -4.72 -5.55
CA GLU A 77 -3.11 -3.50 -6.27
C GLU A 77 -2.39 -2.26 -5.70
N LEU A 78 -2.32 -1.20 -6.52
CA LEU A 78 -2.01 0.14 -6.07
C LEU A 78 -3.32 0.89 -5.85
N SER A 79 -3.61 1.28 -4.62
CA SER A 79 -4.81 2.05 -4.31
C SER A 79 -4.60 3.52 -4.58
N THR A 80 -5.53 4.11 -5.32
CA THR A 80 -5.51 5.52 -5.73
C THR A 80 -6.65 6.29 -5.06
N HIS A 81 -7.04 5.91 -3.85
CA HIS A 81 -8.16 6.56 -3.17
C HIS A 81 -7.94 8.06 -3.03
N LEU A 82 -6.77 8.55 -2.62
CA LEU A 82 -6.51 10.00 -2.65
C LEU A 82 -5.92 10.49 -3.99
N GLN A 83 -5.42 9.57 -4.82
CA GLN A 83 -4.72 9.90 -6.05
C GLN A 83 -5.70 9.94 -7.23
N GLY A 84 -5.98 11.12 -7.76
CA GLY A 84 -6.90 11.27 -8.89
C GLY A 84 -8.38 11.13 -8.52
N GLN A 85 -8.73 11.18 -7.22
CA GLN A 85 -10.11 11.37 -6.81
C GLN A 85 -10.56 12.80 -7.09
N LEU A 86 -11.71 12.92 -7.76
CA LEU A 86 -12.47 14.16 -7.80
C LEU A 86 -13.35 14.20 -6.55
N VAL A 87 -12.95 15.01 -5.57
CA VAL A 87 -13.75 15.25 -4.38
C VAL A 87 -14.65 16.45 -4.64
N ALA A 88 -15.94 16.19 -4.83
CA ALA A 88 -16.95 17.25 -4.90
C ALA A 88 -17.46 17.56 -3.50
N VAL A 89 -16.96 18.63 -2.90
CA VAL A 89 -17.50 19.17 -1.65
C VAL A 89 -18.44 20.34 -1.95
N HIS A 90 -19.46 20.52 -1.11
CA HIS A 90 -20.26 21.74 -1.17
C HIS A 90 -19.36 22.93 -0.78
N PRO A 91 -19.40 24.10 -1.47
CA PRO A 91 -18.47 25.21 -1.24
C PRO A 91 -18.34 25.68 0.21
N ALA A 92 -19.40 25.52 1.01
CA ALA A 92 -19.39 25.80 2.44
C ALA A 92 -18.38 24.97 3.27
N TYR A 93 -17.79 23.91 2.70
CA TYR A 93 -16.83 23.01 3.36
C TYR A 93 -15.44 23.02 2.71
N ASP A 94 -15.13 23.98 1.83
CA ASP A 94 -13.86 24.02 1.08
C ASP A 94 -12.66 24.50 1.95
N GLU A 95 -12.91 25.28 3.00
CA GLU A 95 -11.88 25.84 3.89
C GLU A 95 -11.62 25.03 5.19
N LEU A 96 -12.32 23.91 5.39
CA LEU A 96 -12.20 23.06 6.59
C LEU A 96 -11.15 21.96 6.41
#